data_AF-A0AA40KFC2-F1
#
_entry.id   AF-A0AA40KFC2-F1
#
_cell.length_a   1.000
_cell.length_b   1.000
_cell.length_c   1.000
_cell.angle_alpha   90.00
_cell.angle_beta   90.00
_cell.angle_gamma   90.00
#
_symmetry.space_group_name_H-M   'P 1'
#
loop_
_entity.id
_entity.type
_entity.pdbx_description
1 polymer ?
#
loop_
_entity_poly.entity_id
_entity_poly.type
_entity_poly.pdbx_seq_one_letter_code
_entity_poly.pdbx_strand_id
1 'polypeptide(L)'
;MQFPLKTHRDNHQASHDSSESERKEQHKKCEDCDVMFYNEKALDYHYRSIHKRMVHLFQPIATPPPSNKIKVNSMNDALSVYYCHLCGAEYIIKFNLQRHLERAHTQEEREAVPEDLIKCTVCAALFCSKRAYEVHNSYHQPNDLYVTSEEQRLQTVTKVDQDFDIRRVEGVADKYVPKSNTPKRPAKNWPKLKSTQKAEVKRKDYSSSDDEPGATNESSDSESDLPLKQRICN
;
A
#
# COMPACT_ATOMS: atom_id res chain seq x y z
N MET A 1 26.82 7.63 0.73
CA MET A 1 26.53 6.69 1.83
C MET A 1 26.35 7.47 3.12
N GLN A 2 25.35 7.14 3.94
CA GLN A 2 25.12 7.81 5.22
C GLN A 2 25.60 6.88 6.35
N PHE A 3 26.60 7.31 7.09
CA PHE A 3 27.14 6.57 8.23
C PHE A 3 26.51 7.12 9.51
N PRO A 4 25.70 6.34 10.23
CA PRO A 4 25.08 6.80 11.48
C PRO A 4 26.11 7.16 12.56
N LEU A 5 27.31 6.60 12.47
CA LEU A 5 28.39 6.78 13.42
C LEU A 5 29.68 7.16 12.68
N LYS A 6 30.40 8.13 13.24
CA LYS A 6 31.65 8.67 12.69
C LYS A 6 32.72 7.58 12.51
N THR A 7 32.82 6.64 13.45
CA THR A 7 33.76 5.52 13.41
C THR A 7 33.58 4.63 12.18
N HIS A 8 32.33 4.39 11.75
CA HIS A 8 32.04 3.59 10.55
C HIS A 8 32.42 4.33 9.27
N ARG A 9 32.23 5.66 9.24
CA ARG A 9 32.70 6.51 8.13
C ARG A 9 34.22 6.45 8.03
N ASP A 10 34.91 6.63 9.16
CA ASP A 10 36.37 6.74 9.20
C ASP A 10 37.03 5.41 8.83
N ASN A 11 36.50 4.27 9.31
CA ASN A 11 36.95 2.94 8.90
C ASN A 11 36.71 2.67 7.41
N HIS A 12 35.55 3.09 6.89
CA HIS A 12 35.26 2.97 5.46
C HIS A 12 36.24 3.80 4.62
N GLN A 13 36.52 5.04 5.03
CA GLN A 13 37.50 5.90 4.36
C GLN A 13 38.92 5.34 4.42
N ALA A 14 39.31 4.70 5.53
CA ALA A 14 40.60 4.03 5.65
C ALA A 14 40.70 2.76 4.79
N SER A 15 39.57 2.12 4.48
CA SER A 15 39.51 0.95 3.58
C SER A 15 39.44 1.30 2.10
N HIS A 16 39.28 2.58 1.74
CA HIS A 16 39.27 3.01 0.34
C HIS A 16 40.68 2.94 -0.23
N ASP A 17 40.86 2.11 -1.26
CA ASP A 17 42.05 2.17 -2.11
C ASP A 17 41.84 3.26 -3.18
N SER A 18 42.70 4.28 -3.16
CA SER A 18 42.71 5.37 -4.15
C SER A 18 42.79 4.89 -5.61
N SER A 19 43.30 3.68 -5.86
CA SER A 19 43.35 3.08 -7.20
C SER A 19 41.98 2.65 -7.73
N GLU A 20 40.98 2.42 -6.86
CA GLU A 20 39.61 2.09 -7.27
C GLU A 20 38.91 3.28 -7.96
N SER A 21 39.27 4.50 -7.61
CA SER A 21 38.76 5.73 -8.23
C SER A 21 39.30 5.96 -9.65
N GLU A 22 40.36 5.25 -10.06
CA GLU A 22 40.96 5.39 -11.39
C GLU A 22 40.32 4.46 -12.43
N ARG A 23 39.66 3.38 -12.00
CA ARG A 23 38.89 2.46 -12.87
C ARG A 23 37.53 3.04 -13.27
N LYS A 24 37.56 4.15 -14.02
CA LYS A 24 36.38 4.93 -14.45
C LYS A 24 35.32 4.12 -15.20
N GLU A 25 35.69 3.00 -15.82
CA GLU A 25 34.79 2.14 -16.60
C GLU A 25 33.66 1.50 -15.76
N GLN A 26 33.87 1.30 -14.46
CA GLN A 26 32.89 0.67 -13.56
C GLN A 26 32.05 1.69 -12.78
N HIS A 27 32.35 2.98 -12.93
CA HIS A 27 31.62 4.02 -12.23
C HIS A 27 30.31 4.30 -12.95
N LYS A 28 29.21 4.18 -12.20
CA LYS A 28 27.87 4.49 -12.72
C LYS A 28 27.24 5.57 -11.86
N LYS A 29 26.58 6.53 -12.51
CA LYS A 29 25.78 7.54 -11.83
C LYS A 29 24.35 7.05 -11.63
N CYS A 30 23.71 7.47 -10.56
CA CYS A 30 22.27 7.31 -10.40
C CYS A 30 21.53 8.26 -11.35
N GLU A 31 20.54 7.77 -12.08
CA GLU A 31 19.76 8.57 -13.03
C GLU A 31 18.79 9.54 -12.32
N ASP A 32 18.37 9.23 -11.09
CA ASP A 32 17.39 10.01 -10.35
C ASP A 32 17.99 11.17 -9.53
N CYS A 33 19.27 11.07 -9.14
CA CYS A 33 19.93 12.08 -8.29
C CYS A 33 21.39 12.38 -8.65
N ASP A 34 21.89 11.85 -9.76
CA ASP A 34 23.25 12.06 -10.30
C ASP A 34 24.41 11.74 -9.33
N VAL A 35 24.15 11.02 -8.23
CA VAL A 35 25.22 10.57 -7.32
C VAL A 35 26.07 9.48 -8.00
N MET A 36 27.39 9.63 -7.93
CA MET A 36 28.36 8.68 -8.50
C MET A 36 28.57 7.48 -7.57
N PHE A 37 28.57 6.28 -8.15
CA PHE A 37 28.87 5.02 -7.47
C PHE A 37 30.03 4.31 -8.17
N TYR A 38 30.92 3.75 -7.36
CA TYR A 38 32.15 3.08 -7.79
C TYR A 38 31.96 1.56 -8.00
N ASN A 39 30.74 1.05 -7.73
CA ASN A 39 30.37 -0.34 -7.89
C ASN A 39 28.86 -0.43 -8.18
N GLU A 40 28.46 -1.28 -9.13
CA GLU A 40 27.06 -1.53 -9.48
C GLU A 40 26.21 -2.00 -8.29
N LYS A 41 26.77 -2.83 -7.39
CA LYS A 41 26.07 -3.25 -6.16
C LYS A 41 25.75 -2.07 -5.25
N ALA A 42 26.63 -1.06 -5.19
CA ALA A 42 26.40 0.14 -4.39
C ALA A 42 25.32 1.03 -5.01
N LEU A 43 25.29 1.13 -6.34
CA LEU A 43 24.22 1.82 -7.08
C LEU A 43 22.87 1.14 -6.88
N ASP A 44 22.78 -0.19 -7.05
CA ASP A 44 21.53 -0.95 -6.83
C ASP A 44 21.04 -0.80 -5.38
N TYR A 45 21.94 -0.89 -4.40
CA TYR A 45 21.59 -0.66 -2.99
C TYR A 45 21.05 0.76 -2.77
N HIS A 46 21.71 1.78 -3.33
CA HIS A 46 21.26 3.16 -3.25
C HIS A 46 19.87 3.34 -3.88
N TYR A 47 19.67 2.84 -5.09
CA TYR A 47 18.40 2.94 -5.79
C TYR A 47 17.27 2.27 -4.99
N ARG A 48 17.51 1.07 -4.46
CA ARG A 48 16.53 0.33 -3.65
C ARG A 48 16.22 0.99 -2.31
N SER A 49 17.22 1.56 -1.65
CA SER A 49 17.09 2.10 -0.28
C SER A 49 16.56 3.53 -0.25
N ILE A 50 16.82 4.31 -1.30
CA ILE A 50 16.43 5.72 -1.41
C ILE A 50 15.24 5.86 -2.36
N HIS A 51 15.46 5.69 -3.67
CA HIS A 51 14.46 6.01 -4.70
C HIS A 51 13.26 5.06 -4.67
N LYS A 52 13.49 3.74 -4.64
CA LYS A 52 12.40 2.77 -4.53
C LYS A 52 11.65 2.91 -3.20
N ARG A 53 12.33 3.25 -2.10
CA ARG A 53 11.66 3.52 -0.82
C ARG A 53 10.80 4.78 -0.89
N MET A 54 11.26 5.84 -1.54
CA MET A 54 10.49 7.07 -1.75
C MET A 54 9.20 6.78 -2.51
N VAL A 55 9.23 5.95 -3.57
CA VAL A 55 8.02 5.54 -4.30
C VAL A 55 6.98 4.93 -3.36
N HIS A 56 7.37 4.01 -2.46
CA HIS A 56 6.44 3.41 -1.50
C HIS A 56 5.87 4.39 -0.45
N LEU A 57 6.55 5.51 -0.18
CA LEU A 57 6.00 6.56 0.68
C LEU A 57 4.88 7.34 -0.02
N PHE A 58 5.00 7.57 -1.32
CA PHE A 58 4.01 8.31 -2.11
C PHE A 58 2.91 7.42 -2.70
N GLN A 59 3.21 6.15 -2.93
CA GLN A 59 2.30 5.13 -3.44
C GLN A 59 2.34 3.90 -2.54
N PRO A 60 1.79 3.99 -1.31
CA PRO A 60 1.79 2.88 -0.39
C PRO A 60 0.90 1.76 -0.92
N ILE A 61 1.38 0.52 -0.81
CA ILE A 61 0.56 -0.65 -1.08
C ILE A 61 -0.58 -0.66 -0.07
N ALA A 62 -1.80 -0.74 -0.59
CA ALA A 62 -3.00 -0.84 0.22
C ALA A 62 -2.94 -2.12 1.06
N THR A 63 -2.92 -1.95 2.38
CA THR A 63 -3.00 -3.05 3.34
C THR A 63 -4.31 -2.93 4.12
N PRO A 64 -4.98 -4.05 4.45
CA PRO A 64 -6.10 -4.05 5.39
C PRO A 64 -5.69 -3.40 6.73
N PRO A 65 -6.67 -2.86 7.48
CA PRO A 65 -6.40 -2.36 8.83
C PRO A 65 -5.83 -3.48 9.72
N PRO A 66 -5.08 -3.13 10.77
CA PRO A 66 -4.61 -4.11 11.74
C PRO A 66 -5.79 -4.83 12.37
N SER A 67 -5.60 -6.11 12.66
CA SER A 67 -6.59 -6.90 13.38
C SER A 67 -6.71 -6.44 14.83
N ASN A 68 -7.73 -6.95 15.51
CA ASN A 68 -7.89 -6.76 16.95
C ASN A 68 -6.96 -7.67 17.78
N LYS A 69 -6.14 -8.51 17.16
CA LYS A 69 -5.17 -9.34 17.86
C LYS A 69 -3.93 -8.53 18.20
N ILE A 70 -3.45 -8.68 19.43
CA ILE A 70 -2.23 -8.06 19.95
C ILE A 70 -1.24 -9.16 20.33
N LYS A 71 0.02 -8.97 19.95
CA LYS A 71 1.14 -9.79 20.42
C LYS A 71 2.07 -8.96 21.30
N VAL A 72 2.55 -9.56 22.39
CA VAL A 72 3.54 -8.95 23.26
C VAL A 72 4.91 -9.52 22.93
N ASN A 73 5.89 -8.65 22.67
CA ASN A 73 7.27 -9.09 22.41
C ASN A 73 8.04 -9.35 23.72
N SER A 74 9.27 -9.84 23.62
CA SER A 74 10.14 -10.07 24.79
C SER A 74 10.51 -8.80 25.57
N MET A 75 10.27 -7.62 25.00
CA MET A 75 10.45 -6.31 25.65
C MET A 75 9.16 -5.79 26.29
N ASN A 76 8.11 -6.61 26.36
CA ASN A 76 6.79 -6.24 26.87
C ASN A 76 6.06 -5.15 26.06
N ASP A 77 6.47 -4.90 24.81
CA ASP A 77 5.75 -4.01 23.91
C ASP A 77 4.54 -4.74 23.33
N ALA A 78 3.37 -4.11 23.39
CA ALA A 78 2.17 -4.58 22.73
C ALA A 78 2.21 -4.16 21.25
N LEU A 79 2.08 -5.13 20.35
CA LEU A 79 2.20 -4.95 18.90
C LEU A 79 0.92 -5.38 18.19
N SER A 80 0.47 -4.56 17.24
CA SER A 80 -0.63 -4.91 16.35
C SER A 80 -0.25 -6.07 15.44
N VAL A 81 -1.23 -6.94 15.15
CA VAL A 81 -1.06 -8.03 14.18
C VAL A 81 -1.80 -7.73 12.89
N TYR A 82 -1.10 -7.92 11.78
CA TYR A 82 -1.57 -7.77 10.41
C TYR A 82 -1.71 -9.13 9.73
N TYR A 83 -2.68 -9.24 8.83
CA TYR A 83 -2.86 -10.43 8.01
C TYR A 83 -2.91 -10.07 6.53
N CYS A 84 -2.33 -10.92 5.69
CA CYS A 84 -2.51 -10.81 4.25
C CYS A 84 -3.96 -11.21 3.88
N HIS A 85 -4.70 -10.32 3.25
CA HIS A 85 -6.07 -10.56 2.81
C HIS A 85 -6.17 -11.59 1.67
N LEU A 86 -5.07 -11.80 0.93
CA LEU A 86 -5.02 -12.72 -0.21
C LEU A 86 -4.66 -14.16 0.19
N CYS A 87 -3.77 -14.34 1.18
CA CYS A 87 -3.26 -15.66 1.55
C CYS A 87 -3.39 -16.04 3.04
N GLY A 88 -3.76 -15.11 3.91
CA GLY A 88 -3.96 -15.37 5.34
C GLY A 88 -2.70 -15.32 6.21
N ALA A 89 -1.52 -15.07 5.63
CA ALA A 89 -0.25 -15.04 6.37
C ALA A 89 -0.21 -13.91 7.42
N GLU A 90 0.31 -14.23 8.61
CA GLU A 90 0.42 -13.33 9.76
C GLU A 90 1.72 -12.50 9.74
N TYR A 91 1.62 -11.20 10.04
CA TYR A 91 2.73 -10.27 10.15
C TYR A 91 2.57 -9.35 11.36
N ILE A 92 3.66 -9.10 12.09
CA ILE A 92 3.66 -8.16 13.23
C ILE A 92 4.03 -6.74 12.78
N ILE A 93 4.77 -6.62 11.68
CA ILE A 93 5.26 -5.34 11.16
C ILE A 93 4.60 -5.08 9.82
N LYS A 94 3.95 -3.91 9.68
CA LYS A 94 3.23 -3.55 8.45
C LYS A 94 4.11 -3.55 7.20
N PHE A 95 5.34 -3.03 7.29
CA PHE A 95 6.33 -3.10 6.21
C PHE A 95 6.58 -4.53 5.69
N ASN A 96 6.59 -5.53 6.59
CA ASN A 96 6.78 -6.93 6.18
C ASN A 96 5.58 -7.47 5.40
N LEU A 97 4.36 -7.06 5.76
CA LEU A 97 3.15 -7.38 4.99
C LEU A 97 3.22 -6.73 3.60
N GLN A 98 3.60 -5.46 3.49
CA GLN A 98 3.73 -4.78 2.19
C GLN A 98 4.76 -5.47 1.30
N ARG A 99 5.93 -5.80 1.83
CA ARG A 99 6.95 -6.55 1.09
C ARG A 99 6.49 -7.95 0.68
N HIS A 100 5.68 -8.60 1.51
CA HIS A 100 5.06 -9.87 1.14
C HIS A 100 4.10 -9.69 -0.04
N LEU A 101 3.24 -8.68 0.01
CA LEU A 101 2.33 -8.34 -1.08
C LEU A 101 3.07 -8.08 -2.39
N GLU A 102 4.22 -7.39 -2.38
CA GLU A 102 5.03 -7.17 -3.59
C GLU A 102 5.63 -8.44 -4.19
N ARG A 103 5.98 -9.42 -3.36
CA ARG A 103 6.81 -10.57 -3.77
C ARG A 103 5.99 -11.81 -4.06
N ALA A 104 4.90 -11.99 -3.33
CA ALA A 104 4.09 -13.20 -3.37
C ALA A 104 2.79 -13.00 -4.17
N HIS A 105 2.43 -11.75 -4.45
CA HIS A 105 1.18 -11.41 -5.14
C HIS A 105 1.46 -10.44 -6.30
N THR A 106 0.75 -10.65 -7.39
CA THR A 106 0.82 -9.81 -8.59
C THR A 106 0.18 -8.44 -8.35
N GLN A 107 0.34 -7.48 -9.26
CA GLN A 107 -0.32 -6.17 -9.10
C GLN A 107 -1.84 -6.32 -9.27
N GLU A 108 -2.24 -7.14 -10.23
CA GLU A 108 -3.63 -7.42 -10.58
C GLU A 108 -4.39 -8.03 -9.39
N GLU A 109 -3.80 -8.99 -8.68
CA GLU A 109 -4.40 -9.58 -7.48
C GLU A 109 -4.57 -8.57 -6.34
N ARG A 110 -3.68 -7.58 -6.23
CA ARG A 110 -3.70 -6.57 -5.16
C ARG A 110 -4.68 -5.43 -5.45
N GLU A 111 -4.89 -5.11 -6.72
CA GLU A 111 -5.82 -4.07 -7.16
C GLU A 111 -7.23 -4.59 -7.40
N ALA A 112 -7.40 -5.91 -7.56
CA ALA A 112 -8.71 -6.53 -7.69
C ALA A 112 -9.57 -6.20 -6.46
N VAL A 113 -10.66 -5.45 -6.69
CA VAL A 113 -11.66 -5.17 -5.66
C VAL A 113 -12.56 -6.40 -5.53
N PRO A 114 -12.51 -7.14 -4.40
CA PRO A 114 -13.38 -8.30 -4.23
C PRO A 114 -14.82 -7.85 -4.00
N GLU A 115 -15.78 -8.56 -4.59
CA GLU A 115 -17.21 -8.30 -4.38
C GLU A 115 -17.61 -8.58 -2.91
N ASP A 116 -17.04 -9.63 -2.32
CA ASP A 116 -17.30 -10.06 -0.95
C ASP A 116 -16.01 -10.29 -0.14
N LEU A 117 -16.00 -9.76 1.09
CA LEU A 117 -14.92 -9.95 2.05
C LEU A 117 -15.38 -10.82 3.22
N ILE A 118 -14.55 -11.81 3.57
CA ILE A 118 -14.76 -12.66 4.74
C ILE A 118 -14.12 -11.98 5.95
N LYS A 119 -14.94 -11.66 6.96
CA LYS A 119 -14.49 -11.08 8.22
C LYS A 119 -14.36 -12.14 9.30
N CYS A 120 -13.20 -12.22 9.95
CA CYS A 120 -13.02 -13.05 11.13
C CYS A 120 -13.86 -12.54 12.31
N THR A 121 -14.58 -13.45 12.96
CA THR A 121 -15.41 -13.15 14.12
C THR A 121 -14.61 -12.90 15.40
N VAL A 122 -13.38 -13.42 15.48
CA VAL A 122 -12.51 -13.32 16.67
C VAL A 122 -11.69 -12.03 16.65
N CYS A 123 -10.96 -11.77 15.57
CA CYS A 123 -10.03 -10.63 15.49
C CYS A 123 -10.40 -9.56 14.47
N ALA A 124 -11.57 -9.67 13.82
CA ALA A 124 -12.06 -8.73 12.81
C ALA A 124 -11.18 -8.57 11.55
N ALA A 125 -10.17 -9.43 11.33
CA ALA A 125 -9.37 -9.44 10.11
C ALA A 125 -10.22 -9.76 8.85
N LEU A 126 -9.81 -9.22 7.70
CA LEU A 126 -10.54 -9.28 6.43
C LEU A 126 -9.78 -10.12 5.40
N PHE A 127 -10.50 -10.95 4.64
CA PHE A 127 -9.94 -11.86 3.65
C PHE A 127 -10.76 -11.89 2.37
N CYS A 128 -10.09 -12.03 1.23
CA CYS A 128 -10.72 -12.07 -0.10
C CYS A 128 -11.07 -13.49 -0.54
N SER A 129 -10.55 -14.51 0.15
CA SER A 129 -10.80 -15.91 -0.19
C SER A 129 -11.03 -16.75 1.06
N LYS A 130 -11.83 -17.81 0.91
CA LYS A 130 -12.06 -18.81 1.97
C LYS A 130 -10.75 -19.48 2.39
N ARG A 131 -9.86 -19.78 1.44
CA ARG A 131 -8.54 -20.35 1.72
C ARG A 131 -7.69 -19.46 2.63
N ALA A 132 -7.65 -18.15 2.36
CA ALA A 132 -6.93 -17.19 3.21
C ALA A 132 -7.51 -17.15 4.62
N TYR A 133 -8.84 -17.18 4.74
CA TYR A 133 -9.54 -17.22 6.03
C TYR A 133 -9.22 -18.51 6.83
N GLU A 134 -9.17 -19.67 6.17
CA GLU A 134 -8.82 -20.95 6.81
C GLU A 134 -7.37 -20.96 7.32
N VAL A 135 -6.43 -20.50 6.50
CA VAL A 135 -5.02 -20.33 6.91
C VAL A 135 -4.92 -19.38 8.10
N HIS A 136 -5.63 -18.25 8.05
CA HIS A 136 -5.70 -17.28 9.13
C HIS A 136 -6.16 -17.92 10.46
N ASN A 137 -7.21 -18.74 10.43
CA ASN A 137 -7.79 -19.33 11.64
C ASN A 137 -6.80 -20.22 12.41
N SER A 138 -5.81 -20.79 11.73
CA SER A 138 -4.74 -21.59 12.35
C SER A 138 -3.84 -20.77 13.30
N TYR A 139 -3.81 -19.45 13.15
CA TYR A 139 -2.99 -18.56 13.98
C TYR A 139 -3.65 -18.19 15.30
N HIS A 140 -4.94 -18.50 15.51
CA HIS A 140 -5.60 -18.24 16.79
C HIS A 140 -5.20 -19.26 17.83
N GLN A 141 -4.80 -18.77 19.00
CA GLN A 141 -4.47 -19.56 20.17
C GLN A 141 -5.35 -19.14 21.35
N PRO A 142 -5.68 -20.04 22.29
CA PRO A 142 -6.50 -19.70 23.46
C PRO A 142 -5.93 -18.57 24.32
N ASN A 143 -4.61 -18.38 24.31
CA ASN A 143 -3.91 -17.37 25.11
C ASN A 143 -3.67 -16.05 24.34
N ASP A 144 -4.25 -15.89 23.14
CA ASP A 144 -4.10 -14.66 22.37
C ASP A 144 -4.84 -13.50 23.06
N LEU A 145 -4.23 -12.31 22.98
CA LEU A 145 -4.80 -11.08 23.50
C LEU A 145 -5.56 -10.34 22.41
N TYR A 146 -6.77 -9.88 22.73
CA TYR A 146 -7.62 -9.13 21.81
C TYR A 146 -8.01 -7.77 22.40
N VAL A 147 -7.98 -6.75 21.56
CA VAL A 147 -8.51 -5.42 21.86
C VAL A 147 -9.95 -5.29 21.36
N THR A 148 -10.80 -4.63 22.13
CA THR A 148 -12.23 -4.49 21.81
C THR A 148 -12.53 -3.24 20.97
N SER A 149 -11.65 -2.24 21.02
CA SER A 149 -11.79 -0.99 20.27
C SER A 149 -10.48 -0.52 19.66
N GLU A 150 -10.59 0.29 18.60
CA GLU A 150 -9.44 0.95 17.98
C GLU A 150 -8.77 1.98 18.91
N GLU A 151 -9.55 2.67 19.75
CA GLU A 151 -9.03 3.60 20.74
C GLU A 151 -8.16 2.89 21.78
N GLN A 152 -8.63 1.74 22.28
CA GLN A 152 -7.85 0.91 23.20
C GLN A 152 -6.57 0.40 22.53
N ARG A 153 -6.64 0.03 21.24
CA ARG A 153 -5.46 -0.36 20.47
C ARG A 153 -4.43 0.76 20.41
N LEU A 154 -4.84 1.98 20.07
CA LEU A 154 -3.93 3.13 19.96
C LEU A 154 -3.29 3.51 21.30
N GLN A 155 -3.97 3.27 22.43
CA GLN A 155 -3.42 3.48 23.77
C GLN A 155 -2.47 2.35 24.21
N THR A 156 -2.74 1.11 23.80
CA THR A 156 -1.99 -0.07 24.25
C THR A 156 -0.75 -0.32 23.38
N VAL A 157 -0.84 -0.05 22.07
CA VAL A 157 0.25 -0.26 21.11
C VAL A 157 1.20 0.93 21.18
N THR A 158 2.24 0.79 22.00
CA THR A 158 3.23 1.84 22.28
C THR A 158 4.13 2.15 21.08
N LYS A 159 4.36 1.18 20.21
CA LYS A 159 5.12 1.34 18.96
C LYS A 159 4.16 1.40 17.78
N VAL A 160 3.87 2.62 17.34
CA VAL A 160 3.28 2.84 16.01
C VAL A 160 4.27 2.29 14.98
N ASP A 161 3.80 1.56 13.97
CA ASP A 161 4.66 1.00 12.91
C ASP A 161 5.69 2.04 12.46
N GLN A 162 6.92 1.59 12.25
CA GLN A 162 8.08 2.44 11.88
C GLN A 162 7.95 3.07 10.48
N ASP A 163 6.76 3.01 9.89
CA ASP A 163 6.43 3.73 8.67
C ASP A 163 6.55 5.23 8.99
N PHE A 164 7.53 5.88 8.37
CA PHE A 164 7.67 7.33 8.43
C PHE A 164 6.48 7.96 7.70
N ASP A 165 5.40 8.20 8.44
CA ASP A 165 4.25 8.94 7.93
C ASP A 165 4.63 10.42 7.82
N ILE A 166 4.85 10.90 6.60
CA ILE A 166 5.21 12.30 6.32
C ILE A 166 4.18 13.26 6.95
N ARG A 167 2.92 12.84 7.11
CA ARG A 167 1.86 13.64 7.75
C ARG A 167 2.06 13.82 9.26
N ARG A 168 2.92 13.02 9.90
CA ARG A 168 3.31 13.16 11.32
C ARG A 168 4.46 14.14 11.52
N VAL A 169 5.20 14.44 10.45
CA VAL A 169 6.30 15.41 10.50
C VAL A 169 5.67 16.80 10.45
N GLU A 170 5.62 17.49 11.59
CA GLU A 170 5.26 18.91 11.61
C GLU A 170 6.29 19.67 10.75
N GLY A 171 5.84 20.23 9.63
CA GLY A 171 6.65 21.05 8.77
C GLY A 171 7.09 22.31 9.51
N VAL A 172 8.24 22.88 9.14
CA VAL A 172 8.71 24.15 9.73
C VAL A 172 7.67 25.27 9.52
N ALA A 173 6.90 25.18 8.43
CA ALA A 173 5.78 26.06 8.12
C ALA A 173 4.60 25.93 9.10
N ASP A 174 4.37 24.76 9.70
CA ASP A 174 3.25 24.53 10.63
C ASP A 174 3.36 25.37 11.91
N LYS A 175 4.57 25.85 12.23
CA LYS A 175 4.81 26.82 13.32
C LYS A 175 4.24 28.21 13.03
N TYR A 176 4.07 28.54 11.75
CA TYR A 176 3.60 29.83 11.27
C TYR A 176 2.17 29.78 10.74
N VAL A 177 1.59 28.58 10.60
CA VAL A 177 0.17 28.40 10.27
C VAL A 177 -0.63 28.42 11.57
N PRO A 178 -1.60 29.33 11.73
CA PRO A 178 -2.47 29.32 12.91
C PRO A 178 -3.21 27.98 13.01
N LYS A 179 -2.97 27.23 14.10
CA LYS A 179 -3.74 26.00 14.43
C LYS A 179 -5.19 26.41 14.69
N SER A 180 -6.01 26.47 13.63
CA SER A 180 -7.44 26.65 13.80
C SER A 180 -7.98 25.38 14.46
N ASN A 181 -8.33 25.48 15.73
CA ASN A 181 -9.21 24.53 16.39
C ASN A 181 -10.58 24.65 15.70
N THR A 182 -10.71 24.03 14.52
CA THR A 182 -12.00 23.88 13.89
C THR A 182 -12.71 22.72 14.59
N PRO A 183 -13.80 22.96 15.34
CA PRO A 183 -14.61 21.87 15.84
C PRO A 183 -15.10 21.05 14.65
N LYS A 184 -14.98 19.72 14.75
CA LYS A 184 -15.48 18.74 13.78
C LYS A 184 -16.88 19.16 13.36
N ARG A 185 -17.04 19.69 12.14
CA ARG A 185 -18.37 19.89 11.55
C ARG A 185 -19.00 18.50 11.41
N PRO A 186 -20.20 18.25 11.95
CA PRO A 186 -20.89 17.00 11.69
C PRO A 186 -21.11 16.89 10.18
N ALA A 187 -20.90 15.67 9.66
CA ALA A 187 -21.08 15.35 8.25
C ALA A 187 -22.46 15.84 7.79
N LYS A 188 -22.50 16.71 6.78
CA LYS A 188 -23.75 17.08 6.13
C LYS A 188 -24.30 15.83 5.44
N ASN A 189 -25.47 15.39 5.87
CA ASN A 189 -26.24 14.34 5.20
C ASN A 189 -26.46 14.72 3.74
N TRP A 190 -25.85 13.98 2.83
CA TRP A 190 -26.20 14.03 1.41
C TRP A 190 -27.58 13.37 1.23
N PRO A 191 -28.55 14.02 0.58
CA PRO A 191 -29.85 13.42 0.38
C PRO A 191 -29.73 12.19 -0.53
N LYS A 192 -30.20 11.05 -0.04
CA LYS A 192 -30.31 9.79 -0.80
C LYS A 192 -31.12 10.03 -2.07
N LEU A 193 -30.50 9.80 -3.22
CA LEU A 193 -31.22 9.67 -4.49
C LEU A 193 -32.10 8.41 -4.37
N LYS A 194 -33.42 8.60 -4.50
CA LYS A 194 -34.41 7.53 -4.39
C LYS A 194 -34.23 6.57 -5.57
N SER A 195 -33.84 5.33 -5.27
CA SER A 195 -34.04 4.18 -6.15
C SER A 195 -35.54 3.97 -6.32
N THR A 196 -36.06 4.21 -7.51
CA THR A 196 -37.35 3.70 -7.94
C THR A 196 -37.21 2.25 -8.37
N GLN A 197 -38.12 1.44 -7.85
CA GLN A 197 -38.18 0.00 -7.95
C GLN A 197 -38.73 -0.48 -9.29
N LYS A 198 -38.18 -1.61 -9.74
CA LYS A 198 -38.85 -2.80 -10.31
C LYS A 198 -39.66 -2.64 -11.62
N ALA A 199 -39.20 -3.37 -12.65
CA ALA A 199 -40.08 -4.05 -13.57
C ALA A 199 -39.71 -5.55 -13.60
N GLU A 200 -40.70 -6.38 -13.32
CA GLU A 200 -40.64 -7.84 -13.26
C GLU A 200 -40.39 -8.46 -14.64
N VAL A 201 -39.61 -9.54 -14.68
CA VAL A 201 -39.58 -10.47 -15.80
C VAL A 201 -40.29 -11.75 -15.38
N LYS A 202 -41.43 -12.08 -16.00
CA LYS A 202 -41.84 -13.47 -16.20
C LYS A 202 -42.74 -13.68 -17.42
N ARG A 203 -42.09 -14.23 -18.46
CA ARG A 203 -42.51 -15.30 -19.39
C ARG A 203 -43.83 -15.17 -20.16
N LYS A 204 -43.71 -15.21 -21.49
CA LYS A 204 -44.52 -16.07 -22.37
C LYS A 204 -43.69 -16.48 -23.60
N ASP A 205 -43.61 -17.79 -23.81
CA ASP A 205 -43.12 -18.44 -25.03
C ASP A 205 -44.11 -18.21 -26.18
N TYR A 206 -43.61 -18.01 -27.42
CA TYR A 206 -44.14 -18.60 -28.66
C TYR A 206 -43.41 -18.06 -29.90
N SER A 207 -43.36 -18.91 -30.92
CA SER A 207 -42.47 -19.03 -32.08
C SER A 207 -42.75 -18.11 -33.28
N SER A 208 -41.84 -18.19 -34.28
CA SER A 208 -42.00 -17.84 -35.71
C SER A 208 -41.77 -16.37 -36.10
N SER A 209 -41.13 -15.97 -37.21
CA SER A 209 -40.24 -16.56 -38.21
C SER A 209 -39.73 -15.40 -39.11
N ASP A 210 -38.65 -15.66 -39.84
CA ASP A 210 -38.25 -15.09 -41.14
C ASP A 210 -37.57 -13.69 -41.27
N ASP A 211 -36.54 -13.75 -42.14
CA ASP A 211 -35.96 -12.74 -43.05
C ASP A 211 -34.73 -11.88 -42.66
N GLU A 212 -33.60 -12.27 -43.28
CA GLU A 212 -32.38 -11.50 -43.65
C GLU A 212 -32.69 -10.39 -44.70
N PRO A 213 -31.71 -9.63 -45.28
CA PRO A 213 -30.47 -9.03 -44.77
C PRO A 213 -30.42 -7.49 -45.04
N GLY A 214 -29.43 -6.77 -44.53
CA GLY A 214 -29.20 -5.37 -44.93
C GLY A 214 -27.93 -4.73 -44.36
N ALA A 215 -26.90 -4.63 -45.19
CA ALA A 215 -25.65 -3.92 -44.93
C ALA A 215 -25.79 -2.41 -45.13
N THR A 216 -25.16 -1.61 -44.25
CA THR A 216 -24.42 -0.35 -44.54
C THR A 216 -23.81 0.13 -43.21
N ASN A 217 -22.49 0.07 -43.00
CA ASN A 217 -21.47 1.08 -43.34
C ASN A 217 -21.42 2.31 -42.38
N GLU A 218 -20.18 2.61 -41.95
CA GLU A 218 -19.62 3.92 -41.51
C GLU A 218 -19.78 4.23 -40.00
N SER A 219 -18.78 4.70 -39.23
CA SER A 219 -17.36 5.06 -39.45
C SER A 219 -16.66 5.20 -38.07
N SER A 220 -15.33 5.10 -38.06
CA SER A 220 -14.31 5.81 -37.24
C SER A 220 -14.77 6.68 -36.04
N ASP A 221 -14.11 6.72 -34.86
CA ASP A 221 -12.67 6.79 -34.61
C ASP A 221 -12.28 6.24 -33.22
N SER A 222 -11.11 5.61 -33.19
CA SER A 222 -10.29 5.38 -32.00
C SER A 222 -9.32 6.55 -31.82
N GLU A 223 -9.35 7.26 -30.70
CA GLU A 223 -8.18 7.98 -30.17
C GLU A 223 -8.35 8.24 -28.66
N SER A 224 -7.81 7.34 -27.84
CA SER A 224 -7.57 7.66 -26.43
C SER A 224 -6.21 7.10 -26.01
N ASP A 225 -5.17 7.64 -26.63
CA ASP A 225 -3.78 7.53 -26.19
C ASP A 225 -3.02 8.79 -26.57
N LEU A 226 -3.14 9.87 -25.77
CA LEU A 226 -2.18 10.98 -25.83
C LEU A 226 -1.83 11.56 -24.44
N PRO A 227 -0.55 11.92 -24.19
CA PRO A 227 -0.02 12.24 -22.85
C PRO A 227 -0.28 13.68 -22.37
N LEU A 228 -0.23 13.85 -21.04
CA LEU A 228 -0.59 15.00 -20.21
C LEU A 228 0.07 16.39 -20.47
N LYS A 229 0.84 16.60 -21.55
CA LYS A 229 1.65 17.83 -21.72
C LYS A 229 1.06 18.94 -22.61
N GLN A 230 -0.21 18.86 -23.01
CA GLN A 230 -0.81 19.85 -23.93
C GLN A 230 -2.06 20.56 -23.41
N ARG A 231 -2.22 20.69 -22.08
CA ARG A 231 -3.32 21.43 -21.43
C ARG A 231 -2.93 22.75 -20.78
N ILE A 232 -1.73 23.27 -21.03
CA ILE A 232 -1.30 24.56 -20.48
C ILE A 232 -0.69 25.40 -21.60
N CYS A 233 -1.57 26.01 -22.39
CA CYS A 233 -1.39 27.26 -23.12
C CYS A 233 -2.72 27.56 -23.82
N ASN A 234 -3.62 28.21 -23.08
CA ASN A 234 -4.65 29.12 -23.58
C ASN A 234 -4.83 30.19 -22.52
#